data_AF-A0A3L7YNB2-F1
#
_entry.id   AF-A0A3L7YNB2-F1
#
_cell.length_a   1.000
_cell.length_b   1.000
_cell.length_c   1.000
_cell.angle_alpha   90.00
_cell.angle_beta   90.00
_cell.angle_gamma   90.00
#
_symmetry.space_group_name_H-M   'P 1'
#
loop_
_entity.id
_entity.type
_entity.pdbx_description
1 polymer ?
#
loop_
_entity_poly.entity_id
_entity_poly.type
_entity_poly.pdbx_seq_one_letter_code
_entity_poly.pdbx_strand_id
1 'polypeptide(L)'
;MLTAFAKSAGLSLLLNGVLWIAASLIGLVPALGESTFFSGVLFASIGATAAAAIVASRFTAAGARKRWAGISLAILLLSFTSPLALGAGNLPISPFNPTDTTYNDFRGGIGIAYAILHFTSYIAVQRFIGRQIPE
;
A
#
# COMPACT_ATOMS: atom_id res chain seq x y z
N MET A 1 -15.68 -14.57 3.33
CA MET A 1 -15.07 -13.21 3.34
C MET A 1 -14.17 -12.97 4.56
N LEU A 2 -14.65 -13.12 5.81
CA LEU A 2 -13.87 -12.83 7.03
C LEU A 2 -12.49 -13.54 7.08
N THR A 3 -12.46 -14.84 6.81
CA THR A 3 -11.20 -15.63 6.76
C THR A 3 -10.24 -15.14 5.66
N ALA A 4 -10.79 -14.72 4.52
CA ALA A 4 -9.99 -14.17 3.41
C ALA A 4 -9.40 -12.80 3.76
N PHE A 5 -10.19 -11.95 4.43
CA PHE A 5 -9.71 -10.70 5.00
C PHE A 5 -8.55 -10.94 5.98
N ALA A 6 -8.71 -11.82 6.97
CA ALA A 6 -7.66 -12.09 7.97
C ALA A 6 -6.36 -12.60 7.32
N LYS A 7 -6.47 -13.52 6.36
CA LYS A 7 -5.31 -14.03 5.60
C LYS A 7 -4.63 -12.93 4.76
N SER A 8 -5.42 -12.08 4.11
CA SER A 8 -4.90 -10.96 3.32
C SER A 8 -4.22 -9.91 4.19
N ALA A 9 -4.84 -9.52 5.30
CA ALA A 9 -4.30 -8.53 6.23
C ALA A 9 -3.01 -9.04 6.87
N GLY A 10 -3.00 -10.30 7.31
CA GLY A 10 -1.81 -10.95 7.86
C GLY A 10 -0.67 -11.05 6.85
N LEU A 11 -0.95 -11.43 5.60
CA LEU A 11 0.09 -11.49 4.56
C LEU A 11 0.61 -10.09 4.20
N SER A 12 -0.29 -9.12 4.02
CA SER A 12 0.10 -7.73 3.73
C SER A 12 0.99 -7.17 4.84
N LEU A 13 0.57 -7.34 6.09
CA LEU A 13 1.34 -6.94 7.26
C LEU A 13 2.73 -7.59 7.28
N LEU A 14 2.83 -8.89 7.04
CA LEU A 14 4.09 -9.62 7.04
C LEU A 14 5.02 -9.10 5.93
N LEU A 15 4.52 -8.99 4.70
CA LEU A 15 5.32 -8.51 3.56
C LEU A 15 5.79 -7.07 3.79
N ASN A 16 4.88 -6.21 4.24
CA ASN A 16 5.17 -4.80 4.49
C ASN A 16 6.14 -4.61 5.65
N GLY A 17 6.00 -5.39 6.72
CA GLY A 17 6.91 -5.39 7.85
C GLY A 17 8.32 -5.84 7.46
N VAL A 18 8.44 -6.97 6.74
CA VAL A 18 9.74 -7.48 6.27
C VAL A 18 10.43 -6.48 5.35
N LEU A 19 9.68 -5.90 4.41
CA LEU A 19 10.23 -4.91 3.47
C LEU A 19 10.65 -3.62 4.17
N TRP A 20 9.86 -3.15 5.15
CA TRP A 20 10.23 -1.99 5.96
C TRP A 20 11.51 -2.23 6.75
N ILE A 21 11.63 -3.40 7.40
CA ILE A 21 12.83 -3.79 8.14
C ILE A 21 14.03 -3.82 7.20
N ALA A 22 13.93 -4.50 6.05
CA ALA A 22 15.02 -4.58 5.08
C ALA A 22 15.44 -3.20 4.55
N ALA A 23 14.47 -2.33 4.23
CA ALA A 23 14.73 -0.97 3.79
C ALA A 23 15.38 -0.12 4.90
N SER A 24 15.00 -0.34 6.16
CA SER A 24 15.60 0.36 7.30
C SER A 24 17.05 -0.05 7.54
N LEU A 25 17.37 -1.35 7.38
CA LEU A 25 18.75 -1.86 7.53
C LEU A 25 19.75 -1.24 6.55
N ILE A 26 19.28 -0.73 5.41
CA ILE A 26 20.10 -0.05 4.40
C ILE A 26 19.95 1.48 4.43
N GLY A 27 19.27 2.04 5.44
CA GLY A 27 19.09 3.48 5.61
C GLY A 27 18.10 4.13 4.64
N LEU A 28 17.27 3.34 3.95
CA LEU A 28 16.27 3.85 2.99
C LEU A 28 15.01 4.40 3.68
N VAL A 29 14.65 3.85 4.85
CA VAL A 29 13.53 4.32 5.68
C VAL A 29 13.92 4.33 7.17
N PRO A 30 13.24 5.13 8.02
CA PRO A 30 13.52 5.15 9.45
C PRO A 30 13.27 3.80 10.14
N ALA A 31 14.00 3.55 11.23
CA ALA A 31 13.85 2.36 12.06
C ALA A 31 12.49 2.28 12.75
N LEU A 32 12.05 1.06 13.07
CA LEU A 32 10.71 0.79 13.62
C LEU A 32 10.40 1.58 14.90
N GLY A 33 11.38 1.74 15.79
CA GLY A 33 11.22 2.45 17.07
C GLY A 33 11.25 3.98 16.96
N GLU A 34 11.63 4.51 15.80
CA GLU A 34 11.81 5.96 15.56
C GLU A 34 10.71 6.53 14.65
N SER A 35 9.82 5.66 14.15
CA SER A 35 8.96 5.96 13.01
C SER A 35 7.48 6.01 13.38
N THR A 36 6.90 7.21 13.38
CA THR A 36 5.44 7.41 13.30
C THR A 36 4.86 6.92 11.96
N PHE A 37 5.70 6.65 10.96
CA PHE A 37 5.28 6.11 9.67
C PHE A 37 4.99 4.61 9.73
N PHE A 38 5.63 3.84 10.62
CA PHE A 38 5.40 2.39 10.70
C PHE A 38 3.97 2.07 11.18
N SER A 39 3.40 2.83 12.12
CA SER A 39 1.98 2.70 12.47
C SER A 39 1.07 3.01 11.27
N GLY A 40 1.47 3.95 10.40
CA GLY A 40 0.85 4.18 9.10
C GLY A 40 0.92 2.97 8.17
N VAL A 41 2.02 2.22 8.17
CA VAL A 41 2.16 0.95 7.43
C VAL A 41 1.20 -0.11 7.95
N LEU A 42 1.08 -0.25 9.28
CA LEU A 42 0.12 -1.18 9.90
C LEU A 42 -1.32 -0.83 9.50
N PHE A 43 -1.67 0.46 9.64
CA PHE A 43 -2.98 0.96 9.27
C PHE A 43 -3.27 0.77 7.78
N ALA A 44 -2.31 1.08 6.89
CA ALA A 44 -2.46 0.90 5.46
C ALA A 44 -2.63 -0.59 5.10
N SER A 45 -1.87 -1.49 5.71
CA SER A 45 -1.92 -2.94 5.44
C SER A 45 -3.30 -3.53 5.77
N ILE A 46 -3.86 -3.17 6.92
CA ILE A 46 -5.16 -3.64 7.39
C ILE A 46 -6.30 -2.88 6.69
N GLY A 47 -6.21 -1.56 6.63
CA GLY A 47 -7.21 -0.66 6.06
C GLY A 47 -7.43 -0.89 4.56
N ALA A 48 -6.36 -1.04 3.77
CA ALA A 48 -6.48 -1.37 2.35
C ALA A 48 -7.15 -2.73 2.14
N THR A 49 -6.82 -3.71 2.98
CA THR A 49 -7.44 -5.03 2.95
C THR A 49 -8.94 -4.95 3.32
N ALA A 50 -9.29 -4.15 4.33
CA ALA A 50 -10.68 -3.95 4.74
C ALA A 50 -11.50 -3.28 3.64
N ALA A 51 -10.99 -2.19 3.05
CA ALA A 51 -11.62 -1.50 1.92
C ALA A 51 -11.82 -2.45 0.74
N ALA A 52 -10.79 -3.23 0.38
CA ALA A 52 -10.88 -4.23 -0.67
C ALA A 52 -11.94 -5.30 -0.38
N ALA A 53 -12.04 -5.80 0.86
CA ALA A 53 -13.04 -6.79 1.24
C ALA A 53 -14.47 -6.22 1.14
N ILE A 54 -14.67 -4.96 1.54
CA ILE A 54 -15.96 -4.26 1.43
C ILE A 54 -16.36 -4.13 -0.04
N VAL A 55 -15.45 -3.65 -0.89
CA VAL A 55 -15.74 -3.48 -2.33
C VAL A 55 -15.96 -4.84 -3.01
N ALA A 56 -15.10 -5.82 -2.76
CA ALA A 56 -15.21 -7.18 -3.31
C ALA A 56 -16.52 -7.86 -2.92
N SER A 57 -17.05 -7.60 -1.71
CA SER A 57 -18.34 -8.16 -1.27
C SER A 57 -19.53 -7.72 -2.13
N ARG A 58 -19.37 -6.66 -2.94
CA ARG A 58 -20.39 -6.17 -3.87
C ARG A 58 -20.35 -6.89 -5.22
N PHE A 59 -19.30 -7.66 -5.51
CA PHE A 59 -19.18 -8.44 -6.75
C PHE A 59 -19.80 -9.83 -6.55
N THR A 60 -21.11 -9.93 -6.74
CA THR A 60 -21.89 -11.16 -6.51
C THR A 60 -22.23 -11.95 -7.77
N ALA A 61 -22.08 -11.34 -8.96
CA ALA A 61 -22.41 -11.97 -10.24
C ALA A 61 -21.34 -12.98 -10.68
N ALA A 62 -21.75 -14.04 -11.39
CA ALA A 62 -20.82 -14.86 -12.16
C ALA A 62 -20.13 -14.02 -13.25
N GLY A 63 -18.88 -14.29 -13.56
CA GLY A 63 -18.04 -13.48 -14.45
C GLY A 63 -17.33 -12.31 -13.76
N ALA A 64 -17.69 -11.99 -12.52
CA ALA A 64 -17.34 -10.72 -11.89
C ALA A 64 -15.85 -10.61 -11.54
N ARG A 65 -15.14 -11.73 -11.41
CA ARG A 65 -13.71 -11.76 -11.06
C ARG A 65 -12.84 -11.03 -12.09
N LYS A 66 -13.16 -11.12 -13.38
CA LYS A 66 -12.40 -10.40 -14.43
C LYS A 66 -12.53 -8.88 -14.26
N ARG A 67 -13.75 -8.40 -13.99
CA ARG A 67 -14.01 -6.97 -13.76
C ARG A 67 -13.32 -6.48 -12.50
N TRP A 68 -13.34 -7.26 -11.42
CA TRP A 68 -12.58 -6.98 -10.21
C TRP A 68 -11.08 -6.85 -10.48
N ALA A 69 -10.49 -7.81 -11.19
CA ALA A 69 -9.07 -7.79 -11.52
C ALA A 69 -8.69 -6.53 -12.29
N GLY A 70 -9.49 -6.14 -13.28
CA GLY A 70 -9.29 -4.90 -14.04
C GLY A 70 -9.37 -3.64 -13.17
N ILE A 71 -10.41 -3.51 -12.35
CA ILE A 71 -10.61 -2.34 -11.47
C ILE A 71 -9.50 -2.24 -10.42
N SER A 72 -9.20 -3.35 -9.76
CA SER A 72 -8.17 -3.38 -8.72
C SER A 72 -6.77 -3.09 -9.27
N LEU A 73 -6.46 -3.54 -10.49
CA LEU A 73 -5.23 -3.16 -11.19
C LEU A 73 -5.22 -1.67 -11.53
N ALA A 74 -6.32 -1.11 -12.04
CA ALA A 74 -6.41 0.32 -12.33
C ALA A 74 -6.20 1.17 -11.06
N ILE A 75 -6.80 0.76 -9.94
CA ILE A 75 -6.60 1.42 -8.64
C ILE A 75 -5.13 1.34 -8.22
N LEU A 76 -4.50 0.17 -8.31
CA LEU A 76 -3.07 0.02 -7.99
C LEU A 76 -2.20 0.98 -8.80
N LEU A 77 -2.44 1.05 -10.12
CA LEU A 77 -1.69 1.95 -11.01
C LEU A 77 -1.92 3.42 -10.65
N LEU A 78 -3.17 3.81 -10.37
CA LEU A 78 -3.51 5.17 -9.91
C LEU A 78 -2.88 5.50 -8.54
N SER A 79 -2.71 4.52 -7.66
CA SER A 79 -2.03 4.73 -6.38
C SER A 79 -0.54 5.03 -6.54
N PHE A 80 0.09 4.67 -7.65
CA PHE A 80 1.49 5.02 -7.93
C PHE A 80 1.69 6.44 -8.43
N THR A 81 0.64 7.11 -8.90
CA THR A 81 0.75 8.49 -9.41
C THR A 81 1.30 9.45 -8.35
N SER A 82 0.84 9.35 -7.10
CA SER A 82 1.31 10.24 -6.02
C SER A 82 2.76 9.98 -5.61
N PRO A 83 3.20 8.73 -5.33
CA PRO A 83 4.62 8.43 -5.09
C PRO A 83 5.54 8.83 -6.25
N LEU A 84 5.10 8.64 -7.51
CA LEU A 84 5.89 9.01 -8.69
C LEU A 84 6.03 10.53 -8.83
N ALA A 85 4.95 11.28 -8.62
CA ALA A 85 4.98 12.75 -8.64
C ALA A 85 5.88 13.33 -7.53
N LEU A 86 5.85 12.72 -6.34
CA LEU A 86 6.72 13.07 -5.20
C LEU A 86 8.19 12.72 -5.50
N GLY A 87 8.46 11.52 -6.01
CA GLY A 87 9.81 11.07 -6.37
C GLY A 87 10.45 11.89 -7.50
N ALA A 88 9.65 12.32 -8.49
CA ALA A 88 10.10 13.20 -9.57
C ALA A 88 10.49 14.61 -9.09
N GLY A 89 10.14 14.99 -7.86
CA GLY A 89 10.41 16.32 -7.31
C GLY A 89 9.52 17.41 -7.86
N ASN A 90 8.36 17.05 -8.41
CA ASN A 90 7.44 18.01 -9.04
C ASN A 90 6.55 18.76 -8.05
N LEU A 91 6.65 18.47 -6.75
CA LEU A 91 5.96 19.23 -5.71
C LEU A 91 6.90 20.28 -5.11
N PRO A 92 6.52 21.56 -5.06
CA PRO A 92 7.38 22.63 -4.57
C PRO A 92 7.66 22.47 -3.07
N ILE A 93 8.90 22.73 -2.65
CA ILE A 93 9.25 22.91 -1.23
C ILE A 93 8.42 24.08 -0.71
N SER A 94 7.70 23.88 0.40
CA SER A 94 6.91 24.96 1.01
C SER A 94 7.83 26.12 1.40
N PRO A 95 7.68 27.33 0.81
CA PRO A 95 8.51 28.47 1.18
C PRO A 95 8.21 28.96 2.60
N PHE A 96 7.09 28.54 3.19
CA PHE A 96 6.67 28.89 4.54
C PHE A 96 7.23 27.96 5.63
N ASN A 97 7.79 26.80 5.26
CA ASN A 97 8.46 25.90 6.19
C ASN A 97 9.64 25.17 5.51
N PRO A 98 10.76 25.88 5.26
CA PRO A 98 11.93 25.33 4.57
C PRO A 98 12.67 24.25 5.38
N THR A 99 12.37 24.11 6.68
CA THR A 99 12.91 23.07 7.56
C THR A 99 12.09 21.78 7.56
N ASP A 100 10.96 21.73 6.84
CA ASP A 100 10.13 20.54 6.74
C ASP A 100 10.83 19.46 5.89
N THR A 101 11.49 18.52 6.57
CA THR A 101 12.25 17.44 5.93
C THR A 101 11.35 16.38 5.31
N THR A 102 10.03 16.41 5.56
CA THR A 102 9.07 15.41 5.04
C THR A 102 9.21 15.21 3.54
N TYR A 103 9.52 16.28 2.79
CA TYR A 103 9.76 16.22 1.35
C TYR A 103 11.09 15.52 0.98
N ASN A 104 12.17 15.80 1.72
CA ASN A 104 13.48 15.17 1.53
C ASN A 104 13.46 13.70 1.97
N ASP A 105 12.74 13.36 3.03
CA ASP A 105 12.53 11.98 3.49
C ASP A 105 11.68 11.20 2.47
N PHE A 106 10.71 11.86 1.80
CA PHE A 106 9.97 11.29 0.68
C PHE A 106 10.84 11.01 -0.55
N ARG A 107 11.72 11.95 -0.92
CA ARG A 107 12.73 11.75 -1.98
C ARG A 107 13.80 10.72 -1.60
N GLY A 108 14.11 10.59 -0.30
CA GLY A 108 15.17 9.76 0.23
C GLY A 108 14.87 8.25 0.30
N GLY A 109 13.62 7.83 0.08
CA GLY A 109 13.27 6.41 0.04
C GLY A 109 11.83 6.07 0.41
N ILE A 110 11.11 6.97 1.10
CA ILE A 110 9.73 6.72 1.53
C ILE A 110 8.78 6.58 0.34
N GLY A 111 8.99 7.31 -0.78
CA GLY A 111 8.16 7.15 -1.97
C GLY A 111 8.24 5.74 -2.59
N ILE A 112 9.43 5.16 -2.62
CA ILE A 112 9.66 3.78 -3.10
C ILE A 112 9.03 2.78 -2.11
N ALA A 113 9.21 2.99 -0.81
CA ALA A 113 8.55 2.18 0.21
C ALA A 113 7.03 2.21 0.04
N TYR A 114 6.45 3.39 -0.19
CA TYR A 114 5.01 3.56 -0.42
C TYR A 114 4.51 2.78 -1.65
N ALA A 115 5.26 2.81 -2.75
CA ALA A 115 4.93 2.03 -3.94
C ALA A 115 4.98 0.51 -3.64
N ILE A 116 6.03 0.05 -2.96
CA ILE A 116 6.14 -1.36 -2.57
C ILE A 116 4.96 -1.78 -1.70
N LEU A 117 4.55 -0.96 -0.73
CA LEU A 117 3.41 -1.22 0.17
C LEU A 117 2.08 -1.38 -0.59
N HIS A 118 1.86 -0.58 -1.64
CA HIS A 118 0.66 -0.71 -2.47
C HIS A 118 0.68 -2.01 -3.28
N PHE A 119 1.84 -2.36 -3.83
CA PHE A 119 2.01 -3.57 -4.61
C PHE A 119 1.81 -4.85 -3.79
N THR A 120 2.45 -4.96 -2.63
CA THR A 120 2.31 -6.10 -1.72
C THR A 120 0.89 -6.26 -1.19
N SER A 121 0.23 -5.14 -0.83
CA SER A 121 -1.17 -5.13 -0.40
C SER A 121 -2.07 -5.62 -1.53
N TYR A 122 -1.85 -5.18 -2.76
CA TYR A 122 -2.56 -5.67 -3.94
C TYR A 122 -2.39 -7.19 -4.12
N ILE A 123 -1.16 -7.71 -4.04
CA ILE A 123 -0.90 -9.16 -4.18
C ILE A 123 -1.65 -9.96 -3.10
N ALA A 124 -1.61 -9.52 -1.84
CA ALA A 124 -2.32 -10.17 -0.76
C ALA A 124 -3.85 -10.18 -0.99
N VAL A 125 -4.39 -9.04 -1.41
CA VAL A 125 -5.82 -8.87 -1.72
C VAL A 125 -6.24 -9.78 -2.88
N GLN A 126 -5.49 -9.83 -3.98
CA GLN A 126 -5.84 -10.71 -5.10
C GLN A 126 -5.79 -12.19 -4.69
N ARG A 127 -4.78 -12.56 -3.89
CA ARG A 127 -4.57 -13.94 -3.49
C ARG A 127 -5.70 -14.48 -2.60
N PHE A 128 -6.28 -13.65 -1.73
CA PHE A 128 -7.27 -14.13 -0.77
C PHE A 128 -8.66 -13.55 -0.99
N ILE A 129 -8.81 -12.24 -1.16
CA ILE A 129 -10.11 -11.58 -1.35
C ILE A 129 -10.61 -11.76 -2.79
N GLY A 130 -9.75 -11.53 -3.79
CA GLY A 130 -10.12 -11.68 -5.20
C GLY A 130 -10.61 -13.09 -5.54
N ARG A 131 -10.06 -14.13 -4.88
CA ARG A 131 -10.51 -15.52 -5.01
C ARG A 131 -11.91 -15.81 -4.45
N GLN A 132 -12.45 -14.93 -3.61
CA GLN A 132 -13.82 -15.07 -3.09
C GLN A 132 -14.87 -14.55 -4.07
N ILE A 133 -14.46 -13.82 -5.10
CA ILE A 133 -15.37 -13.29 -6.11
C ILE A 133 -15.71 -14.41 -7.09
N PRO A 134 -16.99 -14.61 -7.45
CA PRO A 134 -17.40 -15.63 -8.41
C PRO A 134 -16.68 -15.48 -9.75
N GLU A 135 -16.28 -16.61 -10.32
CA GLU A 135 -15.67 -16.67 -11.67
C GLU A 135 -16.64 -16.31 -12.76
#